data_AF-A0A3N5VM43-F1
#
_entry.id   AF-A0A3N5VM43-F1
#
_cell.length_a   1.000
_cell.length_b   1.000
_cell.length_c   1.000
_cell.angle_alpha   90.00
_cell.angle_beta   90.00
_cell.angle_gamma   90.00
#
_symmetry.space_group_name_H-M   'P 1'
#
loop_
_entity.id
_entity.type
_entity.pdbx_description
1 polymer ?
#
loop_
_entity_poly.entity_id
_entity_poly.type
_entity_poly.pdbx_seq_one_letter_code
_entity_poly.pdbx_strand_id
1 'polypeptide(L)'
;MSYDDWPDNTMDNRRDAVRKTIRPATLEELKTLGAKRFPIVTDPWCERFNEFLKQHASEKFYRAETHEGAEIVYCRESDKGVWFLPGSGMGIIQSKGLQMLAEVVDSL
;
A
#
# COMPACT_ATOMS: atom_id res chain seq x y z
N MET A 1 -5.60 22.84 -29.10
CA MET A 1 -4.85 22.32 -27.95
C MET A 1 -5.38 20.92 -27.69
N SER A 2 -4.58 19.89 -27.98
CA SER A 2 -4.96 18.52 -27.61
C SER A 2 -4.88 18.42 -26.09
N TYR A 3 -5.93 17.92 -25.45
CA TYR A 3 -5.95 17.65 -24.01
C TYR A 3 -5.09 16.42 -23.63
N ASP A 4 -4.04 16.12 -24.41
CA ASP A 4 -3.15 14.97 -24.23
C ASP A 4 -1.88 15.31 -23.42
N ASP A 5 -1.65 16.59 -23.11
CA ASP A 5 -0.40 17.08 -22.50
C ASP A 5 -0.61 17.63 -21.07
N TRP A 6 -1.58 17.06 -20.34
CA TRP A 6 -1.76 17.31 -18.91
C TRP A 6 -1.01 16.23 -18.12
N PRO A 7 -0.29 16.53 -17.03
CA PRO A 7 0.57 15.58 -16.28
C PRO A 7 -0.22 14.52 -15.49
N ASP A 8 -1.35 14.04 -16.01
CA ASP A 8 -2.28 13.11 -15.37
C ASP A 8 -1.89 11.63 -15.49
N ASN A 9 -0.65 11.34 -15.89
CA ASN A 9 -0.06 10.00 -15.73
C ASN A 9 0.18 9.62 -14.25
N THR A 10 -0.33 10.39 -13.28
CA THR A 10 -0.16 10.11 -11.85
C THR A 10 -0.64 8.71 -11.48
N MET A 11 -1.73 8.22 -12.07
CA MET A 11 -2.22 6.85 -11.83
C MET A 11 -1.33 5.77 -12.46
N ASP A 12 -0.92 5.93 -13.71
CA ASP A 12 -0.06 4.93 -14.37
C ASP A 12 1.36 4.93 -13.83
N ASN A 13 1.90 6.10 -13.44
CA ASN A 13 3.17 6.20 -12.74
C ASN A 13 3.11 5.53 -11.37
N ARG A 14 2.00 5.70 -10.61
CA ARG A 14 1.80 4.99 -9.33
C ARG A 14 1.74 3.47 -9.55
N ARG A 15 1.07 3.00 -10.61
CA ARG A 15 1.01 1.56 -10.95
C ARG A 15 2.37 0.99 -11.33
N ASP A 16 3.13 1.72 -12.14
CA ASP A 16 4.48 1.31 -12.55
C ASP A 16 5.43 1.22 -11.34
N ALA A 17 5.37 2.20 -10.42
CA ALA A 17 6.09 2.15 -9.16
C ALA A 17 5.74 0.91 -8.33
N VAL A 18 4.44 0.64 -8.18
CA VAL A 18 3.96 -0.54 -7.45
C VAL A 18 4.47 -1.81 -8.11
N ARG A 19 4.36 -1.94 -9.43
CA ARG A 19 4.86 -3.11 -10.18
C ARG A 19 6.35 -3.35 -9.95
N LYS A 20 7.15 -2.29 -9.88
CA LYS A 20 8.60 -2.38 -9.68
C LYS A 20 9.02 -2.63 -8.24
N THR A 21 8.19 -2.24 -7.27
CA THR A 21 8.56 -2.28 -5.84
C THR A 21 7.85 -3.36 -5.06
N ILE A 22 6.76 -3.91 -5.59
CA ILE A 22 5.96 -4.89 -4.87
C ILE A 22 6.76 -6.15 -4.60
N ARG A 23 6.73 -6.59 -3.35
CA ARG A 23 7.43 -7.78 -2.89
C ARG A 23 6.72 -8.39 -1.68
N PRO A 24 6.94 -9.68 -1.38
CA PRO A 24 6.53 -10.26 -0.12
C PRO A 24 7.12 -9.48 1.07
N ALA A 25 6.32 -9.33 2.13
CA ALA A 25 6.69 -8.68 3.37
C ALA A 25 6.28 -9.55 4.56
N THR A 26 7.07 -9.53 5.64
CA THR A 26 6.71 -10.21 6.88
C THR A 26 5.93 -9.27 7.80
N LEU A 27 5.13 -9.85 8.70
CA LEU A 27 4.42 -9.07 9.71
C LEU A 27 5.36 -8.19 10.56
N GLU A 28 6.55 -8.68 10.89
CA GLU A 28 7.55 -7.94 11.65
C GLU A 28 8.14 -6.77 10.86
N GLU A 29 8.37 -6.96 9.55
CA GLU A 29 8.81 -5.87 8.67
C GLU A 29 7.74 -4.77 8.60
N LEU A 30 6.46 -5.15 8.49
CA LEU A 30 5.35 -4.19 8.46
C LEU A 30 5.17 -3.45 9.78
N LYS A 31 5.32 -4.12 10.93
CA LYS A 31 5.31 -3.46 12.25
C LYS A 31 6.45 -2.44 12.37
N THR A 32 7.65 -2.81 11.93
CA THR A 32 8.82 -1.91 11.91
C THR A 32 8.58 -0.72 10.99
N LEU A 33 7.96 -0.95 9.83
CA LEU A 33 7.55 0.11 8.92
C LEU A 33 6.56 1.06 9.58
N GLY A 34 5.51 0.53 10.20
CA GLY A 34 4.51 1.31 10.93
C GLY A 34 5.17 2.19 12.00
N ALA A 35 6.03 1.61 12.84
CA ALA A 35 6.75 2.37 13.87
C ALA A 35 7.65 3.47 13.30
N LYS A 36 8.29 3.23 12.15
CA LYS A 36 9.13 4.24 11.47
C LYS A 36 8.30 5.37 10.86
N ARG A 37 7.12 5.06 10.32
CA ARG A 37 6.29 5.99 9.55
C ARG A 37 5.25 6.72 10.42
N PHE A 38 4.88 6.14 11.56
CA PHE A 38 4.01 6.72 12.58
C PHE A 38 4.79 6.91 13.89
N PRO A 39 5.55 8.03 14.03
CA PRO A 39 6.36 8.27 15.21
C PRO A 39 5.52 8.51 16.48
N ILE A 40 4.26 8.88 16.33
CA ILE A 40 3.30 9.07 17.42
C ILE A 40 2.46 7.80 17.51
N VAL A 41 2.59 7.05 18.61
CA VAL A 41 1.88 5.77 18.80
C VAL A 41 0.36 5.96 18.91
N THR A 42 -0.08 7.12 19.43
CA THR A 42 -1.49 7.51 19.55
C THR A 42 -2.06 8.11 18.26
N ASP A 43 -1.31 8.06 17.16
CA ASP A 43 -1.81 8.49 15.87
C ASP A 43 -2.93 7.53 15.41
N PRO A 44 -4.13 8.03 15.09
CA PRO A 44 -5.24 7.16 14.68
C PRO A 44 -4.92 6.26 13.48
N TRP A 45 -4.03 6.70 12.58
CA TRP A 45 -3.57 5.88 11.45
C TRP A 45 -2.64 4.76 11.90
N CYS A 46 -1.80 5.01 12.91
CA CYS A 46 -0.99 3.96 13.53
C CYS A 46 -1.88 2.85 14.11
N GLU A 47 -2.93 3.22 14.84
CA GLU A 47 -3.88 2.25 15.41
C GLU A 47 -4.58 1.44 14.32
N ARG A 48 -5.06 2.09 13.26
CA ARG A 48 -5.72 1.43 12.12
C ARG A 48 -4.80 0.50 11.35
N PHE A 49 -3.55 0.89 11.14
CA PHE A 49 -2.55 0.03 10.50
C PHE A 49 -2.28 -1.23 11.33
N ASN A 50 -2.05 -1.05 12.63
CA ASN A 50 -1.83 -2.18 13.53
C ASN A 50 -3.06 -3.09 13.63
N GLU A 51 -4.27 -2.52 13.61
CA GLU A 51 -5.53 -3.28 13.55
C GLU A 51 -5.62 -4.11 12.26
N PHE A 52 -5.32 -3.53 11.10
CA PHE A 52 -5.26 -4.24 9.82
C PHE A 52 -4.25 -5.41 9.87
N LEU A 53 -3.04 -5.17 10.36
CA LEU A 53 -2.02 -6.21 10.49
C LEU A 53 -2.45 -7.34 11.44
N LYS A 54 -3.19 -7.03 12.50
CA LYS A 54 -3.71 -8.04 13.44
C LYS A 54 -4.83 -8.87 12.82
N GLN A 55 -5.74 -8.24 12.07
CA GLN A 55 -6.84 -8.93 11.40
C GLN A 55 -6.35 -9.93 10.37
N HIS A 56 -5.24 -9.62 9.68
CA HIS A 56 -4.67 -10.43 8.62
C HIS A 56 -3.35 -11.13 9.02
N ALA A 57 -3.10 -11.29 10.32
CA ALA A 57 -1.78 -11.73 10.84
C ALA A 57 -1.31 -13.11 10.33
N SER A 58 -2.23 -13.96 9.91
CA SER A 58 -1.95 -15.30 9.37
C SER A 58 -1.74 -15.32 7.85
N GLU A 59 -1.96 -14.20 7.17
CA GLU A 59 -1.91 -14.12 5.71
C GLU A 59 -0.53 -13.72 5.18
N LYS A 60 -0.30 -14.01 3.90
CA LYS A 60 0.86 -13.49 3.18
C LYS A 60 0.66 -12.01 2.84
N PHE A 61 1.54 -11.18 3.36
CA PHE A 61 1.58 -9.76 3.03
C PHE A 61 2.50 -9.48 1.85
N TYR A 62 2.09 -8.50 1.06
CA TYR A 62 2.87 -7.87 0.02
C TYR A 62 2.95 -6.39 0.34
N ARG A 63 4.12 -5.81 0.08
CA ARG A 63 4.37 -4.39 0.26
C ARG A 63 4.89 -3.78 -1.02
N ALA A 64 4.43 -2.57 -1.32
CA ALA A 64 4.94 -1.74 -2.40
C ALA A 64 5.10 -0.28 -1.93
N GLU A 65 5.90 0.50 -2.64
CA GLU A 65 6.06 1.93 -2.42
C GLU A 65 5.75 2.68 -3.72
N THR A 66 5.00 3.78 -3.61
CA THR A 66 4.73 4.69 -4.72
C THR A 66 5.79 5.78 -4.81
N HIS A 67 5.93 6.44 -5.96
CA HIS A 67 6.88 7.54 -6.14
C HIS A 67 6.72 8.71 -5.15
N GLU A 68 5.52 8.90 -4.59
CA GLU A 68 5.22 9.96 -3.62
C GLU A 68 5.54 9.55 -2.18
N GLY A 69 6.10 8.36 -1.97
CA GLY A 69 6.43 7.82 -0.66
C GLY A 69 5.23 7.24 0.09
N ALA A 70 4.10 7.03 -0.59
CA ALA A 70 3.00 6.27 -0.02
C ALA A 70 3.34 4.79 -0.04
N GLU A 71 3.13 4.15 1.10
CA GLU A 71 3.39 2.74 1.34
C GLU A 71 2.08 1.98 1.17
N ILE A 72 2.14 0.85 0.47
CA ILE A 72 1.01 -0.03 0.21
C ILE A 72 1.27 -1.36 0.89
N VAL A 73 0.27 -1.86 1.61
CA VAL A 73 0.24 -3.22 2.16
C VAL A 73 -0.97 -3.93 1.60
N TYR A 74 -0.75 -5.13 1.06
CA TYR A 74 -1.76 -5.93 0.39
C TYR A 74 -1.71 -7.39 0.88
N CYS A 75 -2.88 -7.96 1.14
CA CYS A 75 -3.09 -9.34 1.52
C CYS A 75 -3.80 -10.04 0.36
N ARG A 76 -3.09 -10.95 -0.32
CA ARG A 76 -3.61 -11.60 -1.54
C ARG A 76 -4.76 -12.57 -1.26
N GLU A 77 -4.75 -13.21 -0.10
CA GLU A 77 -5.73 -14.26 0.27
C GLU A 77 -7.12 -13.67 0.55
N SER A 78 -7.19 -12.58 1.31
CA SER A 78 -8.44 -11.85 1.60
C SER A 78 -8.82 -10.77 0.59
N ASP A 79 -7.95 -10.51 -0.40
CA ASP A 79 -8.04 -9.40 -1.35
C ASP A 79 -8.30 -8.05 -0.63
N LYS A 80 -7.48 -7.77 0.38
CA LYS A 80 -7.54 -6.54 1.18
C LYS A 80 -6.23 -5.79 1.09
N GLY A 81 -6.30 -4.47 1.14
CA GLY A 81 -5.10 -3.66 1.19
C GLY A 81 -5.35 -2.28 1.74
N VAL A 82 -4.28 -1.71 2.29
CA VAL A 82 -4.24 -0.36 2.83
C VAL A 82 -3.09 0.40 2.19
N TRP A 83 -3.29 1.69 1.99
CA TRP A 83 -2.23 2.64 1.66
C TRP A 83 -2.09 3.63 2.80
N PHE A 84 -0.88 4.12 3.02
CA PHE A 84 -0.65 5.24 3.91
C PHE A 84 0.48 6.14 3.42
N LEU A 85 0.35 7.44 3.67
CA LEU A 85 1.31 8.46 3.34
C LEU A 85 1.53 9.32 4.61
N PRO A 86 2.73 9.30 5.22
CA PRO A 86 3.00 10.03 6.46
C PRO A 86 2.66 11.51 6.35
N GLY A 87 1.96 12.05 7.36
CA GLY A 87 1.54 13.44 7.40
C GLY A 87 0.42 13.82 6.42
N SER A 88 -0.07 12.87 5.62
CA SER A 88 -1.16 13.10 4.65
C SER A 88 -2.40 12.27 4.98
N GLY A 89 -2.27 10.95 5.09
CA GLY A 89 -3.41 10.11 5.44
C GLY A 89 -3.23 8.63 5.14
N MET A 90 -4.32 7.89 5.35
CA MET A 90 -4.41 6.44 5.18
C MET A 90 -5.78 6.09 4.61
N GLY A 91 -5.85 5.00 3.85
CA GLY A 91 -7.13 4.47 3.39
C GLY A 91 -7.06 3.02 2.94
N ILE A 92 -8.25 2.44 2.76
CA ILE A 92 -8.42 1.13 2.13
C ILE A 92 -8.25 1.29 0.63
N ILE A 93 -7.57 0.33 0.00
CA ILE A 93 -7.42 0.30 -1.45
C ILE A 93 -8.75 -0.10 -2.08
N GLN A 94 -9.21 0.68 -3.05
CA GLN A 94 -10.46 0.42 -3.76
C GLN A 94 -10.32 -0.80 -4.68
N SER A 95 -11.45 -1.42 -5.05
CA SER A 95 -11.52 -2.66 -5.84
C SER A 95 -10.67 -2.62 -7.12
N LYS A 96 -10.63 -1.50 -7.84
CA LYS A 96 -9.80 -1.36 -9.04
C LYS A 96 -8.29 -1.41 -8.74
N GLY A 97 -7.87 -0.88 -7.58
CA GLY A 97 -6.49 -0.97 -7.13
C GLY A 97 -6.14 -2.38 -6.64
N LEU A 98 -7.07 -3.04 -5.94
CA LEU A 98 -6.92 -4.43 -5.48
C LEU A 98 -6.77 -5.39 -6.66
N GLN A 99 -7.59 -5.25 -7.70
CA GLN A 99 -7.49 -6.05 -8.92
C GLN A 99 -6.09 -5.94 -9.54
N MET A 100 -5.56 -4.72 -9.66
CA MET A 100 -4.21 -4.50 -10.18
C MET A 100 -3.14 -5.14 -9.29
N LEU A 101 -3.25 -5.02 -7.96
CA LEU A 101 -2.31 -5.65 -7.02
C LEU A 101 -2.36 -7.17 -7.11
N ALA A 102 -3.54 -7.76 -7.23
CA ALA A 102 -3.73 -9.19 -7.44
C ALA A 102 -3.02 -9.66 -8.72
N GLU A 103 -3.26 -8.99 -9.84
CA GLU A 103 -2.62 -9.33 -11.13
C GLU A 103 -1.09 -9.29 -11.05
N VAL A 104 -0.55 -8.27 -10.38
CA VAL A 104 0.91 -8.11 -10.25
C VAL A 104 1.49 -9.17 -9.31
N VAL A 105 0.85 -9.42 -8.16
CA VAL A 105 1.29 -10.43 -7.20
C VAL A 105 1.21 -11.84 -7.78
N ASP A 106 0.17 -12.14 -8.55
CA ASP A 106 0.00 -13.45 -9.20
C ASP A 106 1.01 -13.69 -10.33
N SER A 107 1.71 -12.62 -10.76
CA SER A 107 2.76 -12.66 -11.79
C SER A 107 4.18 -12.67 -11.22
N LEU A 108 4.36 -12.63 -9.88
CA LEU A 108 5.65 -12.72 -9.19
C LEU A 108 6.16 -14.17 -9.13
#